data_AF-A0AB38Q346-F1
#
_entry.id   AF-A0AB38Q346-F1
#
_cell.length_a   1.000
_cell.length_b   1.000
_cell.length_c   1.000
_cell.angle_alpha   90.00
_cell.angle_beta   90.00
_cell.angle_gamma   90.00
#
_symmetry.space_group_name_H-M   'P 1'
#
loop_
_entity.id
_entity.type
_entity.pdbx_description
1 polymer ?
#
loop_
_entity_poly.entity_id
_entity_poly.type
_entity_poly.pdbx_seq_one_letter_code
_entity_poly.pdbx_strand_id
1 'polypeptide(L)'
;MEQSVIKNLPSILQYIYTLEQLSFDKANNQYITNTKKTAIDFDKVKDDYSTKNSLNKNAPKSNDALYISKNNTHYFIEFKNGNYRNFRKIDLISKIYDSLFILSDIKYEDGSQYIKNIVDFSKNYIYYILVYNSANNLNRQNYNLRFYIKSNLGLKKFKKFLLKEIYIYNEKEFEREFINKIIRNEP
;
A
#
# COMPACT_ATOMS: atom_id res chain seq x y z
N MET A 1 -13.11 -1.98 -2.24
CA MET A 1 -12.89 -2.66 -3.52
C MET A 1 -14.20 -3.22 -4.02
N GLU A 2 -14.39 -3.23 -5.33
CA GLU A 2 -15.62 -3.78 -5.92
C GLU A 2 -15.65 -5.31 -5.89
N GLN A 3 -16.87 -5.86 -5.80
CA GLN A 3 -17.08 -7.31 -5.77
C GLN A 3 -16.65 -8.00 -7.08
N SER A 4 -16.82 -7.31 -8.22
CA SER A 4 -16.35 -7.78 -9.53
C SER A 4 -14.84 -7.95 -9.57
N VAL A 5 -14.09 -7.03 -8.94
CA VAL A 5 -12.62 -7.14 -8.80
C VAL A 5 -12.28 -8.30 -7.88
N ILE A 6 -12.87 -8.36 -6.68
CA ILE A 6 -12.56 -9.37 -5.66
C ILE A 6 -12.75 -10.80 -6.18
N LYS A 7 -13.85 -11.07 -6.89
CA LYS A 7 -14.16 -12.41 -7.42
C LYS A 7 -13.14 -12.93 -8.43
N ASN A 8 -12.41 -12.04 -9.07
CA ASN A 8 -11.40 -12.39 -10.08
C ASN A 8 -9.98 -12.40 -9.51
N LEU A 9 -9.80 -12.27 -8.18
CA LEU A 9 -8.49 -12.32 -7.56
C LEU A 9 -8.05 -13.77 -7.25
N PRO A 10 -6.75 -14.06 -7.34
CA PRO A 10 -6.16 -15.26 -6.72
C PRO A 10 -6.59 -15.39 -5.26
N SER A 11 -6.81 -16.62 -4.79
CA SER A 11 -7.32 -16.89 -3.43
C SER A 11 -6.49 -16.25 -2.33
N ILE A 12 -5.16 -16.22 -2.48
CA ILE A 12 -4.24 -15.59 -1.53
C ILE A 12 -4.47 -14.07 -1.38
N LEU A 13 -5.08 -13.40 -2.37
CA LEU A 13 -5.39 -11.97 -2.36
C LEU A 13 -6.80 -11.64 -1.85
N GLN A 14 -7.55 -12.61 -1.32
CA GLN A 14 -8.95 -12.42 -0.89
C GLN A 14 -9.10 -12.08 0.61
N TYR A 15 -8.03 -11.66 1.27
CA TYR A 15 -8.08 -11.12 2.64
C TYR A 15 -8.65 -9.69 2.66
N ILE A 16 -9.97 -9.55 2.50
CA ILE A 16 -10.62 -8.24 2.34
C ILE A 16 -11.04 -7.64 3.69
N TYR A 17 -10.50 -6.46 4.01
CA TYR A 17 -10.78 -5.71 5.24
C TYR A 17 -11.04 -4.25 4.93
N THR A 18 -11.64 -3.52 5.89
CA THR A 18 -11.78 -2.06 5.76
C THR A 18 -10.42 -1.38 5.93
N LEU A 19 -10.18 -0.28 5.21
CA LEU A 19 -8.98 0.53 5.38
C LEU A 19 -8.85 1.11 6.79
N GLU A 20 -9.97 1.34 7.50
CA GLU A 20 -9.93 1.62 8.93
C GLU A 20 -9.22 0.49 9.69
N GLN A 21 -9.71 -0.75 9.60
CA GLN A 21 -9.08 -1.92 10.26
C GLN A 21 -7.59 -2.05 9.90
N LEU A 22 -7.24 -1.88 8.62
CA LEU A 22 -5.86 -1.98 8.13
C LEU A 22 -4.96 -0.82 8.59
N SER A 23 -5.55 0.29 9.01
CA SER A 23 -4.81 1.46 9.50
C SER A 23 -4.61 1.47 11.02
N PHE A 24 -4.99 0.38 11.71
CA PHE A 24 -4.89 0.29 13.16
C PHE A 24 -3.42 0.23 13.62
N ASP A 25 -2.98 1.30 14.25
CA ASP A 25 -1.68 1.36 14.89
C ASP A 25 -1.75 0.81 16.31
N LYS A 26 -1.35 -0.45 16.46
CA LYS A 26 -1.29 -1.16 17.76
C LYS A 26 -0.45 -0.43 18.80
N ALA A 27 0.63 0.25 18.40
CA ALA A 27 1.54 0.89 19.35
C ALA A 27 0.92 2.11 20.02
N ASN A 28 0.01 2.79 19.32
CA ASN A 28 -0.66 4.00 19.81
C ASN A 28 -2.17 3.79 20.03
N ASN A 29 -2.65 2.56 19.87
CA ASN A 29 -4.05 2.15 20.00
C ASN A 29 -5.04 3.08 19.27
N GLN A 30 -4.73 3.41 18.02
CA GLN A 30 -5.55 4.34 17.23
C GLN A 30 -5.60 3.97 15.74
N TYR A 31 -6.65 4.42 15.07
CA TYR A 31 -6.81 4.31 13.63
C TYR A 31 -6.31 5.59 12.93
N ILE A 32 -5.64 5.46 11.78
CA ILE A 32 -5.23 6.63 10.98
C ILE A 32 -6.38 7.12 10.09
N THR A 33 -7.26 6.23 9.64
CA THR A 33 -8.47 6.57 8.89
C THR A 33 -9.69 5.84 9.45
N ASN A 34 -10.87 6.43 9.32
CA ASN A 34 -12.16 5.83 9.71
C ASN A 34 -12.94 5.30 8.48
N THR A 35 -12.30 5.23 7.31
CA THR A 35 -12.99 4.86 6.06
C THR A 35 -13.32 3.38 6.02
N LYS A 36 -14.60 3.07 5.74
CA LYS A 36 -15.09 1.70 5.59
C LYS A 36 -14.87 1.12 4.19
N LYS A 37 -14.19 1.85 3.30
CA LYS A 37 -13.78 1.31 2.00
C LYS A 37 -12.83 0.14 2.22
N THR A 38 -13.03 -0.93 1.45
CA THR A 38 -12.27 -2.17 1.62
C THR A 38 -11.04 -2.23 0.73
N ALA A 39 -10.00 -2.89 1.22
CA ALA A 39 -8.77 -3.24 0.52
C ALA A 39 -8.30 -4.63 0.96
N ILE A 40 -7.27 -5.16 0.30
CA ILE A 40 -6.63 -6.42 0.68
C ILE A 40 -5.68 -6.14 1.86
N ASP A 41 -5.78 -6.93 2.92
CA ASP A 41 -4.80 -7.01 4.01
C ASP A 41 -3.53 -7.66 3.49
N PHE A 42 -2.54 -6.84 3.13
CA PHE A 42 -1.35 -7.35 2.46
C PHE A 42 -0.31 -7.88 3.46
N ASP A 43 -0.47 -7.59 4.75
CA ASP A 43 0.26 -8.28 5.82
C ASP A 43 -0.18 -9.74 5.92
N LYS A 44 -1.48 -10.04 5.84
CA LYS A 44 -1.97 -11.43 5.78
C LYS A 44 -1.55 -12.16 4.51
N VAL A 45 -1.59 -11.49 3.35
CA VAL A 45 -1.05 -12.05 2.09
C VAL A 45 0.40 -12.47 2.28
N LYS A 46 1.21 -11.60 2.90
CA LYS A 46 2.62 -11.87 3.19
C LYS A 46 2.79 -13.01 4.18
N ASP A 47 1.98 -13.11 5.23
CA ASP A 47 2.06 -14.19 6.22
C ASP A 47 1.77 -15.56 5.58
N ASP A 48 0.74 -15.63 4.75
CA ASP A 48 0.40 -16.81 3.96
C ASP A 48 1.51 -17.18 2.98
N TYR A 49 2.02 -16.19 2.24
CA TYR A 49 3.12 -16.37 1.30
C TYR A 49 4.37 -16.89 2.01
N SER A 50 4.69 -16.31 3.17
CA SER A 50 5.85 -16.71 3.97
C SER A 50 5.71 -18.12 4.50
N THR A 51 4.52 -18.49 4.97
CA THR A 51 4.23 -19.85 5.47
C THR A 51 4.36 -20.87 4.34
N LYS A 52 3.73 -20.62 3.19
CA LYS A 52 3.79 -21.50 2.01
C LYS A 52 5.22 -21.72 1.51
N ASN A 53 6.08 -20.70 1.62
CA ASN A 53 7.47 -20.74 1.18
C ASN A 53 8.49 -21.05 2.30
N SER A 54 8.04 -21.41 3.51
CA SER A 54 8.92 -21.69 4.66
C SER A 54 9.86 -20.53 5.04
N LEU A 55 9.42 -19.28 4.85
CA LEU A 55 10.20 -18.06 5.08
C LEU A 55 10.02 -17.46 6.49
N ASN A 56 9.30 -18.12 7.40
CA ASN A 56 8.87 -17.55 8.68
C ASN A 56 10.00 -16.91 9.53
N LYS A 57 11.24 -17.42 9.46
CA LYS A 57 12.40 -16.85 10.18
C LYS A 57 12.95 -15.57 9.56
N ASN A 58 12.78 -15.40 8.25
CA ASN A 58 13.28 -14.28 7.45
C ASN A 58 12.15 -13.73 6.57
N ALA A 59 10.97 -13.55 7.17
CA ALA A 59 9.79 -13.20 6.41
C ALA A 59 9.99 -11.84 5.70
N PRO A 60 9.61 -11.74 4.42
CA PRO A 60 9.60 -10.45 3.73
C PRO A 60 8.72 -9.45 4.47
N LYS A 61 8.96 -8.15 4.24
CA LYS A 61 8.05 -7.11 4.70
C LYS A 61 6.91 -6.93 3.70
N SER A 62 5.86 -6.25 4.15
CA SER A 62 4.68 -5.96 3.34
C SER A 62 4.20 -4.55 3.62
N ASN A 63 3.59 -3.93 2.62
CA ASN A 63 2.70 -2.81 2.88
C ASN A 63 1.45 -3.28 3.60
N ASP A 64 0.79 -2.37 4.31
CA ASP A 64 -0.33 -2.75 5.17
C ASP A 64 -1.56 -3.11 4.32
N ALA A 65 -1.79 -2.39 3.21
CA ALA A 65 -2.93 -2.66 2.33
C ALA A 65 -2.57 -2.62 0.83
N LEU A 66 -3.30 -3.41 0.05
CA LEU A 66 -3.34 -3.34 -1.41
C LEU A 66 -4.77 -3.06 -1.86
N TYR A 67 -5.01 -1.90 -2.46
CA TYR A 67 -6.27 -1.57 -3.11
C TYR A 67 -6.16 -1.75 -4.62
N ILE A 68 -7.13 -2.41 -5.24
CA ILE A 68 -7.19 -2.62 -6.69
C ILE A 68 -8.47 -1.98 -7.21
N SER A 69 -8.32 -1.04 -8.16
CA SER A 69 -9.45 -0.38 -8.82
C SER A 69 -10.06 -1.26 -9.92
N LYS A 70 -11.27 -0.90 -10.38
CA LYS A 70 -11.92 -1.54 -11.53
C LYS A 70 -11.06 -1.58 -12.79
N ASN A 71 -10.23 -0.55 -13.00
CA ASN A 71 -9.34 -0.43 -14.15
C ASN A 71 -7.97 -1.10 -13.91
N ASN A 72 -7.92 -2.10 -13.03
CA ASN A 72 -6.72 -2.87 -12.70
C ASN A 72 -5.53 -2.03 -12.18
N THR A 73 -5.80 -0.83 -11.66
CA THR A 73 -4.76 0.01 -11.04
C THR A 73 -4.59 -0.41 -9.58
N HIS A 74 -3.35 -0.65 -9.20
CA HIS A 74 -2.96 -1.16 -7.91
C HIS A 74 -2.38 -0.04 -7.05
N TYR A 75 -2.79 0.03 -5.80
CA TYR A 75 -2.34 1.01 -4.83
C TYR A 75 -1.85 0.27 -3.59
N PHE A 76 -0.54 0.17 -3.43
CA PHE A 76 0.05 -0.21 -2.16
C PHE A 76 -0.05 0.98 -1.20
N ILE A 77 -0.58 0.72 0.00
CA ILE A 77 -0.84 1.74 1.00
C ILE A 77 -0.09 1.36 2.28
N GLU A 78 0.69 2.29 2.80
CA GLU A 78 1.39 2.19 4.07
C GLU A 78 0.86 3.27 5.02
N PHE A 79 0.46 2.85 6.21
CA PHE A 79 0.03 3.69 7.31
C PHE A 79 1.19 3.88 8.30
N LYS A 80 1.60 5.12 8.52
CA LYS A 80 2.62 5.45 9.54
C LYS A 80 2.12 6.51 10.50
N ASN A 81 2.13 6.17 11.77
CA ASN A 81 1.87 7.13 12.82
C ASN A 81 3.17 7.72 13.38
N GLY A 82 3.11 8.95 13.89
CA GLY A 82 4.23 9.66 14.49
C GLY A 82 4.92 10.66 13.58
N ASN A 83 6.03 11.23 14.04
CA ASN A 83 6.77 12.24 13.31
C ASN A 83 7.49 11.61 12.10
N TYR A 84 7.31 12.17 10.90
CA TYR A 84 7.91 11.62 9.69
C TYR A 84 9.45 11.55 9.74
N ARG A 85 10.08 12.36 10.59
CA ARG A 85 11.55 12.32 10.82
C ARG A 85 12.00 11.01 11.46
N ASN A 86 11.11 10.33 12.17
CA ASN A 86 11.39 9.05 12.83
C ASN A 86 11.09 7.86 11.92
N PHE A 87 10.52 8.09 10.74
CA PHE A 87 10.21 7.00 9.81
C PHE A 87 11.51 6.44 9.26
N ARG A 88 11.73 5.15 9.51
CA ARG A 88 12.94 4.46 9.04
C ARG A 88 12.83 4.25 7.52
N LYS A 89 13.66 4.98 6.76
CA LYS A 89 13.76 4.86 5.31
C LYS A 89 13.94 3.41 4.83
N ILE A 90 14.81 2.65 5.48
CA ILE A 90 15.08 1.25 5.12
C ILE A 90 13.81 0.38 5.24
N ASP A 91 12.95 0.67 6.22
CA ASP A 91 11.70 -0.06 6.44
C ASP A 91 10.72 0.13 5.29
N LEU A 92 10.48 1.40 4.91
CA LEU A 92 9.60 1.75 3.80
C LEU A 92 10.12 1.22 2.46
N ILE A 93 11.43 1.31 2.24
CA ILE A 93 12.09 0.79 1.04
C ILE A 93 11.90 -0.72 0.93
N SER A 94 12.19 -1.47 2.00
CA SER A 94 12.02 -2.93 2.01
C SER A 94 10.56 -3.30 1.78
N LYS A 95 9.61 -2.64 2.44
CA LYS A 95 8.18 -2.91 2.23
C LYS A 95 7.76 -2.74 0.76
N ILE A 96 8.25 -1.74 0.05
CA ILE A 96 7.96 -1.56 -1.39
C ILE A 96 8.53 -2.71 -2.23
N TYR A 97 9.81 -3.04 -2.04
CA TYR A 97 10.45 -4.10 -2.82
C TYR A 97 9.81 -5.46 -2.54
N ASP A 98 9.70 -5.81 -1.27
CA ASP A 98 9.20 -7.11 -0.83
C ASP A 98 7.73 -7.30 -1.25
N SER A 99 6.89 -6.26 -1.15
CA SER A 99 5.51 -6.34 -1.62
C SER A 99 5.39 -6.55 -3.13
N LEU A 100 6.25 -5.89 -3.91
CA LEU A 100 6.31 -6.11 -5.36
C LEU A 100 6.77 -7.53 -5.70
N PHE A 101 7.75 -8.07 -4.98
CA PHE A 101 8.22 -9.43 -5.20
C PHE A 101 7.17 -10.47 -4.82
N ILE A 102 6.51 -10.32 -3.68
CA ILE A 102 5.37 -11.17 -3.29
C ILE A 102 4.32 -11.12 -4.39
N LEU A 103 3.90 -9.92 -4.82
CA LEU A 103 2.87 -9.76 -5.85
C LEU A 103 3.28 -10.40 -7.19
N SER A 104 4.58 -10.35 -7.54
CA SER A 104 5.10 -10.93 -8.79
C SER A 104 5.05 -12.45 -8.85
N ASP A 105 5.07 -13.12 -7.69
CA ASP A 105 5.09 -14.59 -7.60
C ASP A 105 3.69 -15.20 -7.40
N ILE A 106 2.67 -14.37 -7.16
CA ILE A 106 1.29 -14.84 -6.99
C ILE A 106 0.77 -15.46 -8.29
N LYS A 107 0.11 -16.61 -8.14
CA LYS A 107 -0.53 -17.38 -9.20
C LYS A 107 -1.99 -17.64 -8.87
N TYR A 108 -2.79 -17.83 -9.91
CA TYR A 108 -4.12 -18.42 -9.80
C TYR A 108 -4.02 -19.92 -9.50
N GLU A 109 -5.15 -20.53 -9.16
CA GLU A 109 -5.24 -21.96 -8.83
C GLU A 109 -4.86 -22.87 -10.01
N ASP A 110 -5.10 -22.41 -11.24
CA ASP A 110 -4.68 -23.09 -12.48
C ASP A 110 -3.17 -22.97 -12.76
N GLY A 111 -2.42 -22.31 -11.86
CA GLY A 111 -0.97 -22.10 -11.97
C GLY A 111 -0.57 -20.92 -12.84
N SER A 112 -1.51 -20.23 -13.50
CA SER A 112 -1.20 -19.05 -14.29
C SER A 112 -0.77 -17.87 -13.40
N GLN A 113 0.20 -17.08 -13.86
CA GLN A 113 0.68 -15.92 -13.10
C GLN A 113 -0.36 -14.82 -13.01
N TYR A 114 -0.54 -14.24 -11.83
CA TYR A 114 -1.40 -13.08 -11.62
C TYR A 114 -0.90 -11.87 -12.43
N ILE A 115 0.40 -11.57 -12.33
CA ILE A 115 1.07 -10.54 -13.11
C ILE A 115 2.22 -11.18 -13.88
N LYS A 116 2.07 -11.29 -15.21
CA LYS A 116 3.08 -11.91 -16.10
C LYS A 116 4.40 -11.14 -16.16
N ASN A 117 4.33 -9.81 -16.18
CA ASN A 117 5.52 -8.95 -16.25
C ASN A 117 5.40 -7.85 -15.18
N ILE A 118 5.90 -8.14 -13.98
CA ILE A 118 5.82 -7.20 -12.86
C ILE A 118 6.55 -5.89 -13.16
N VAL A 119 7.67 -5.92 -13.91
CA VAL A 119 8.48 -4.73 -14.18
C VAL A 119 7.74 -3.72 -15.04
N ASP A 120 7.07 -4.19 -16.09
CA ASP A 120 6.25 -3.31 -16.93
C ASP A 120 4.95 -2.90 -16.22
N PHE A 121 4.30 -3.87 -15.57
CA PHE A 121 3.06 -3.62 -14.86
C PHE A 121 3.23 -2.58 -13.76
N SER A 122 4.29 -2.69 -12.95
CA SER A 122 4.52 -1.83 -11.79
C SER A 122 4.75 -0.36 -12.19
N LYS A 123 5.47 -0.13 -13.29
CA LYS A 123 5.73 1.20 -13.84
C LYS A 123 4.47 1.88 -14.40
N ASN A 124 3.48 1.09 -14.83
CA ASN A 124 2.31 1.60 -15.55
C ASN A 124 1.00 1.55 -14.72
N TYR A 125 0.93 0.72 -13.69
CA TYR A 125 -0.31 0.45 -12.95
C TYR A 125 -0.15 0.35 -11.44
N ILE A 126 1.07 0.36 -10.88
CA ILE A 126 1.26 0.34 -9.42
C ILE A 126 1.63 1.74 -8.91
N TYR A 127 0.82 2.18 -7.96
CA TYR A 127 0.99 3.40 -7.18
C TYR A 127 1.35 3.02 -5.75
N TYR A 128 2.12 3.89 -5.11
CA TYR A 128 2.40 3.77 -3.68
C TYR A 128 1.86 4.99 -2.94
N ILE A 129 1.19 4.75 -1.83
CA ILE A 129 0.62 5.79 -0.97
C ILE A 129 1.17 5.62 0.45
N LEU A 130 1.91 6.62 0.93
CA LEU A 130 2.23 6.74 2.34
C LEU A 130 1.22 7.66 3.00
N VAL A 131 0.46 7.13 3.97
CA VAL A 131 -0.50 7.89 4.78
C VAL A 131 0.08 8.08 6.18
N TYR A 132 0.14 9.32 6.66
CA TYR A 132 0.65 9.63 7.99
C TYR A 132 -0.32 10.43 8.84
N ASN A 133 -0.28 10.23 10.17
CA ASN A 133 -1.08 11.02 11.10
C ASN A 133 -0.45 12.42 11.30
N SER A 134 -1.20 13.46 10.93
CA SER A 134 -0.75 14.86 11.00
C SER A 134 -0.67 15.43 12.41
N ALA A 135 -1.38 14.87 13.39
CA ALA A 135 -1.40 15.37 14.77
C ALA A 135 0.01 15.40 15.40
N ASN A 136 0.88 14.49 14.96
CA ASN A 136 2.27 14.38 15.42
C ASN A 136 3.27 15.21 14.59
N ASN A 137 2.78 15.96 13.60
CA ASN A 137 3.57 16.69 12.60
C ASN A 137 3.09 18.14 12.50
N LEU A 138 3.53 18.97 13.45
CA LEU A 138 3.16 20.40 13.58
C LEU A 138 3.08 21.16 12.25
N ASN A 139 1.88 21.64 11.92
CA ASN A 139 1.51 22.83 11.11
C ASN A 139 2.36 23.20 9.87
N ARG A 140 2.77 22.24 9.04
CA ARG A 140 3.25 22.55 7.69
C ARG A 140 2.42 21.83 6.64
N GLN A 141 1.19 22.29 6.41
CA GLN A 141 0.35 21.92 5.25
C GLN A 141 0.89 22.51 3.94
N ASN A 142 2.21 22.45 3.72
CA ASN A 142 2.85 23.02 2.54
C ASN A 142 3.23 21.89 1.58
N TYR A 143 2.97 22.08 0.28
CA TYR A 143 3.43 21.19 -0.79
C TYR A 143 4.94 20.84 -0.67
N ASN A 144 5.74 21.80 -0.20
CA ASN A 144 7.17 21.64 0.11
C ASN A 144 7.44 20.52 1.12
N LEU A 145 6.54 20.28 2.09
CA LEU A 145 6.70 19.22 3.08
C LEU A 145 6.59 17.84 2.43
N ARG A 146 5.60 17.59 1.57
CA ARG A 146 5.46 16.27 0.92
C ARG A 146 6.65 15.95 0.03
N PHE A 147 7.12 16.94 -0.73
CA PHE A 147 8.31 16.79 -1.55
C PHE A 147 9.56 16.51 -0.68
N TYR A 148 9.68 17.20 0.45
CA TYR A 148 10.74 16.96 1.42
C TYR A 148 10.67 15.55 2.01
N ILE A 149 9.50 15.10 2.51
CA ILE A 149 9.30 13.76 3.06
C ILE A 149 9.65 12.70 2.01
N LYS A 150 9.12 12.83 0.78
CA LYS A 150 9.40 11.90 -0.33
C LYS A 150 10.89 11.79 -0.65
N SER A 151 11.62 12.90 -0.55
CA SER A 151 13.06 12.94 -0.81
C SER A 151 13.86 12.40 0.38
N ASN A 152 13.54 12.82 1.61
CA ASN A 152 14.20 12.40 2.85
C ASN A 152 14.07 10.89 3.09
N LEU A 153 12.87 10.35 2.84
CA LEU A 153 12.61 8.90 2.91
C LEU A 153 13.15 8.14 1.70
N GLY A 154 13.79 8.83 0.74
CA GLY A 154 14.36 8.24 -0.46
C GLY A 154 13.35 7.52 -1.37
N LEU A 155 12.06 7.84 -1.23
CA LEU A 155 10.98 7.24 -2.02
C LEU A 155 10.98 7.78 -3.44
N LYS A 156 11.46 9.01 -3.66
CA LYS A 156 11.51 9.66 -4.98
C LYS A 156 12.14 8.78 -6.06
N LYS A 157 13.14 7.95 -5.72
CA LYS A 157 13.84 7.07 -6.66
C LYS A 157 12.94 6.02 -7.32
N PHE A 158 11.85 5.62 -6.67
CA PHE A 158 10.99 4.56 -7.19
C PHE A 158 10.05 5.03 -8.30
N LYS A 159 9.70 6.32 -8.32
CA LYS A 159 8.88 6.88 -9.39
C LYS A 159 9.61 6.71 -10.73
N LYS A 160 8.93 6.15 -11.74
CA LYS A 160 9.46 5.80 -13.08
C LYS A 160 10.51 4.67 -13.10
N PHE A 161 11.10 4.31 -11.96
CA PHE A 161 11.98 3.15 -11.86
C PHE A 161 11.21 1.86 -11.62
N LEU A 162 10.33 1.84 -10.60
CA LEU A 162 9.53 0.68 -10.22
C LEU A 162 8.04 0.98 -10.13
N LEU A 163 7.67 2.22 -9.82
CA LEU A 163 6.29 2.61 -9.58
C LEU A 163 5.88 3.71 -10.53
N LYS A 164 4.61 3.72 -10.93
CA LYS A 164 4.03 4.80 -11.74
C LYS A 164 4.13 6.14 -11.05
N GLU A 165 3.64 6.19 -9.81
CA GLU A 165 3.66 7.40 -9.00
C GLU A 165 3.66 7.05 -7.51
N ILE A 166 4.08 8.02 -6.70
CA ILE A 166 4.11 7.91 -5.24
C ILE A 166 3.41 9.12 -4.64
N TYR A 167 2.43 8.87 -3.80
CA TYR A 167 1.72 9.89 -3.04
C TYR A 167 2.08 9.82 -1.57
N ILE A 168 2.10 11.00 -0.95
CA ILE A 168 2.28 11.15 0.49
C ILE A 168 1.14 12.04 0.96
N TYR A 169 0.31 11.50 1.85
CA TYR A 169 -0.87 12.15 2.35
C TYR A 169 -0.88 12.15 3.87
N ASN A 170 -1.37 13.22 4.48
CA ASN A 170 -1.93 13.07 5.82
C ASN A 170 -3.32 12.40 5.76
N GLU A 171 -3.89 12.06 6.91
CA GLU A 171 -5.19 11.40 7.02
C GLU A 171 -6.32 12.16 6.29
N LYS A 172 -6.34 13.50 6.36
CA LYS A 172 -7.35 14.34 5.70
C LYS A 172 -7.17 14.36 4.17
N GLU A 173 -5.92 14.43 3.72
CA GLU A 173 -5.58 14.40 2.29
C GLU A 173 -5.85 13.02 1.68
N PHE A 174 -5.62 11.94 2.42
CA PHE A 174 -5.95 10.59 1.98
C PHE A 174 -7.46 10.46 1.75
N GLU A 175 -8.27 10.93 2.68
CA GLU A 175 -9.72 10.96 2.55
C GLU A 175 -10.16 11.80 1.34
N ARG A 176 -9.62 13.01 1.17
CA ARG A 176 -10.03 13.92 0.08
C ARG A 176 -9.55 13.46 -1.29
N GLU A 177 -8.27 13.12 -1.42
CA GLU A 177 -7.62 12.89 -2.73
C GLU A 177 -7.71 11.45 -3.19
N PHE A 178 -7.70 10.47 -2.29
CA PHE A 178 -7.77 9.06 -2.66
C PHE A 178 -9.18 8.50 -2.48
N ILE A 179 -9.75 8.57 -1.28
CA ILE A 179 -11.06 7.98 -1.01
C ILE A 179 -12.16 8.66 -1.82
N ASN A 180 -12.24 9.99 -1.75
CA ASN A 180 -13.34 10.74 -2.37
C ASN A 180 -13.17 11.00 -3.87
N LYS A 181 -11.93 11.12 -4.37
CA LYS A 181 -11.70 11.39 -5.80
C LYS A 181 -11.39 10.15 -6.63
N ILE A 182 -10.63 9.21 -6.09
CA ILE A 182 -10.26 7.98 -6.81
C ILE A 182 -11.30 6.90 -6.56
N ILE A 183 -11.49 6.47 -5.30
CA ILE A 183 -12.36 5.32 -5.00
C ILE A 183 -13.84 5.62 -5.25
N ARG A 184 -14.33 6.81 -4.85
CA ARG A 184 -15.76 7.14 -4.98
C ARG A 184 -16.19 7.40 -6.43
N ASN A 185 -15.28 7.88 -7.28
CA ASN A 185 -15.57 8.20 -8.68
C ASN A 185 -15.00 7.14 -9.63
N GLU A 186 -14.76 5.92 -9.16
CA GLU A 186 -14.44 4.83 -10.08
C GLU A 186 -15.63 4.63 -11.02
N PRO A 187 -15.44 4.73 -12.35
CA PRO A 187 -16.52 4.55 -13.31
C PRO A 187 -17.12 3.15 -13.17
#